data_AF-A0A8T2MQM4-F1
#
_entry.id   AF-A0A8T2MQM4-F1
#
_cell.length_a   1.000
_cell.length_b   1.000
_cell.length_c   1.000
_cell.angle_alpha   90.00
_cell.angle_beta   90.00
_cell.angle_gamma   90.00
#
_symmetry.space_group_name_H-M   'P 1'
#
loop_
_entity.id
_entity.type
_entity.pdbx_description
1 polymer ?
#
loop_
_entity_poly.entity_id
_entity_poly.type
_entity_poly.pdbx_seq_one_letter_code
_entity_poly.pdbx_strand_id
1 'polypeptide(L)' 'MLNKMSRPDEVKAWLEYKGFSKMTIRTLGVLNGGLILGMTRDELRTVCPEEGARVFFQLQAVKSALALASESDHAQYNGR' A
#
# COMPACT_ATOMS: atom_id res chain seq x y z
N MET A 1 1.04 -7.19 -7.27
CA MET A 1 0.25 -6.00 -6.93
C MET A 1 0.11 -5.97 -5.42
N LEU A 2 0.39 -4.84 -4.76
CA LEU A 2 0.35 -4.76 -3.30
C LEU A 2 -1.10 -4.89 -2.79
N ASN A 3 -1.37 -5.76 -1.83
CA ASN A 3 -2.67 -5.96 -1.18
C ASN A 3 -2.53 -6.21 0.33
N LYS A 4 -3.63 -6.33 1.08
CA LYS A 4 -3.62 -6.54 2.55
C LYS A 4 -3.01 -7.88 2.99
N MET A 5 -2.95 -8.86 2.10
CA MET A 5 -2.38 -10.19 2.35
C MET A 5 -0.96 -10.34 1.79
N SER A 6 -0.42 -9.28 1.17
CA SER A 6 0.91 -9.32 0.57
C SER A 6 1.97 -9.61 1.62
N ARG A 7 2.93 -10.46 1.24
CA ARG A 7 4.08 -10.79 2.09
C ARG A 7 5.10 -9.65 2.10
N PRO A 8 5.99 -9.59 3.10
CA PRO A 8 7.05 -8.58 3.16
C PRO A 8 7.88 -8.49 1.86
N ASP A 9 8.20 -9.63 1.24
CA ASP A 9 8.90 -9.67 -0.05
C ASP A 9 8.15 -8.92 -1.16
N GLU A 10 6.82 -9.04 -1.22
CA GLU A 10 5.98 -8.34 -2.20
C GLU A 10 5.88 -6.84 -1.88
N VAL A 11 5.83 -6.47 -0.60
CA VAL A 11 5.87 -5.07 -0.15
C VAL A 11 7.18 -4.43 -0.58
N LYS A 12 8.29 -5.13 -0.33
CA LYS A 12 9.62 -4.70 -0.73
C LYS A 12 9.72 -4.50 -2.25
N ALA A 13 9.28 -5.48 -3.03
CA ALA A 13 9.26 -5.40 -4.49
C ALA A 13 8.38 -4.23 -4.98
N TRP A 14 7.25 -3.96 -4.32
CA TRP A 14 6.40 -2.82 -4.65
C TRP A 14 7.10 -1.48 -4.37
N LEU A 15 7.79 -1.36 -3.24
CA LEU A 15 8.56 -0.15 -2.91
C LEU A 15 9.70 0.09 -3.91
N GLU A 16 10.40 -0.98 -4.29
CA GLU A 16 11.45 -0.96 -5.31
C GLU A 16 10.90 -0.53 -6.67
N TYR A 17 9.78 -1.12 -7.10
CA TYR A 17 9.10 -0.78 -8.34
C TYR A 17 8.65 0.68 -8.40
N LYS A 18 8.23 1.24 -7.25
CA LYS A 18 7.84 2.67 -7.15
C LYS A 18 9.04 3.63 -7.16
N GLY A 19 10.26 3.12 -7.03
CA GLY A 19 11.48 3.93 -7.03
C GLY A 19 11.74 4.67 -5.72
N PHE A 20 11.29 4.12 -4.58
CA PHE A 20 11.64 4.67 -3.26
C PHE A 20 13.10 4.38 -2.89
N SER A 21 13.64 5.13 -1.93
CA SER A 21 15.01 4.92 -1.45
C SER A 21 15.21 3.54 -0.80
N LYS A 22 16.45 3.03 -0.86
CA LYS A 22 16.84 1.79 -0.19
C LYS A 22 16.55 1.80 1.32
N MET A 23 16.63 2.98 1.95
CA MET A 23 16.26 3.16 3.35
C MET A 23 14.76 2.86 3.55
N THR A 24 13.89 3.52 2.80
CA THR A 24 12.44 3.31 2.80
C THR A 24 12.08 1.84 2.53
N ILE A 25 12.73 1.22 1.55
CA ILE A 25 12.55 -0.20 1.22
C ILE A 25 12.98 -1.10 2.40
N ARG A 26 14.09 -0.80 3.07
CA ARG A 26 14.57 -1.57 4.22
C ARG A 26 13.64 -1.43 5.43
N THR A 27 13.15 -0.23 5.71
CA THR A 27 12.34 0.01 6.91
C THR A 27 10.88 -0.41 6.74
N LEU A 28 10.29 -0.20 5.56
CA LEU A 28 8.90 -0.56 5.27
C LEU A 28 8.75 -1.95 4.61
N GLY A 29 9.78 -2.45 3.92
CA GLY A 29 9.74 -3.75 3.24
C GLY A 29 9.83 -4.97 4.17
N VAL A 30 10.03 -4.77 5.47
CA VAL A 30 9.88 -5.83 6.48
C VAL A 30 8.43 -5.98 6.95
N LEU A 31 7.58 -5.00 6.64
CA LEU A 31 6.17 -5.02 6.98
C LEU A 31 5.39 -5.85 5.96
N ASN A 32 4.32 -6.49 6.41
CA ASN A 32 3.38 -7.13 5.50
C ASN A 32 2.38 -6.11 4.93
N GLY A 33 1.64 -6.52 3.91
CA GLY A 33 0.67 -5.70 3.21
C GLY A 33 -0.40 -5.10 4.13
N GLY A 34 -0.88 -5.88 5.10
CA GLY A 34 -1.88 -5.41 6.07
C GLY A 34 -1.36 -4.29 6.96
N LEU A 35 -0.10 -4.40 7.41
CA LEU A 35 0.53 -3.45 8.32
C LEU A 35 0.90 -2.17 7.57
N ILE A 36 1.59 -2.27 6.43
CA ILE A 36 1.98 -1.08 5.63
C ILE A 36 0.75 -0.30 5.10
N LEU A 37 -0.30 -0.98 4.65
CA LEU A 37 -1.54 -0.33 4.21
C LEU A 37 -2.35 0.25 5.40
N GLY A 38 -2.08 -0.20 6.62
CA GLY A 38 -2.67 0.29 7.85
C GLY A 38 -1.97 1.54 8.42
N MET A 39 -0.73 1.82 8.02
CA MET A 39 0.04 2.94 8.55
C MET A 39 -0.58 4.29 8.20
N THR A 40 -0.50 5.21 9.16
CA THR A 40 -0.93 6.59 8.98
C THR A 40 0.15 7.44 8.33
N ARG A 41 -0.24 8.62 7.83
CA ARG A 41 0.71 9.59 7.25
C ARG A 41 1.81 9.96 8.25
N ASP A 42 1.44 10.17 9.50
CA ASP A 42 2.38 10.54 10.57
C ASP A 42 3.38 9.43 10.85
N GLU A 43 2.94 8.17 10.95
CA GLU A 43 3.86 7.03 11.12
C GLU A 43 4.84 6.90 9.95
N LEU A 44 4.36 7.07 8.72
CA LEU A 44 5.22 7.06 7.54
C LEU A 44 6.21 8.21 7.52
N ARG A 45 5.82 9.41 8.00
CA ARG A 45 6.73 10.55 8.15
C ARG A 45 7.75 10.36 9.26
N THR A 46 7.40 9.65 10.34
CA THR A 46 8.36 9.27 11.39
C THR A 46 9.41 8.31 10.84
N VAL A 47 9.02 7.35 10.01
CA VAL A 47 9.94 6.38 9.41
C VAL A 47 10.78 7.00 8.28
N CYS A 48 10.16 7.83 7.45
CA CYS A 48 10.78 8.49 6.30
C CYS A 48 10.23 9.93 6.17
N PRO A 49 10.86 10.95 6.74
CA PRO A 49 10.31 12.32 6.73
C PRO A 49 10.24 12.93 5.32
N GLU A 50 11.18 12.58 4.45
CA GLU A 50 11.26 13.08 3.06
C GLU A 50 10.30 12.33 2.13
N GLU A 51 10.20 11.01 2.25
CA GLU A 51 9.42 10.17 1.35
C GLU A 51 8.03 9.76 1.91
N GLY A 52 7.77 9.95 3.21
CA GLY A 52 6.60 9.42 3.90
C GLY A 52 5.28 9.92 3.34
N ALA A 53 5.22 11.19 2.91
CA ALA A 53 4.04 11.73 2.22
C ALA A 53 3.80 11.04 0.85
N ARG A 54 4.88 10.73 0.13
CA ARG A 54 4.83 10.07 -1.18
C ARG A 54 4.45 8.59 -1.03
N VAL A 55 4.97 7.91 -0.01
CA VAL A 55 4.58 6.54 0.35
C VAL A 55 3.11 6.47 0.70
N PHE A 56 2.63 7.37 1.58
CA PHE A 56 1.22 7.43 1.97
C PHE A 56 0.30 7.61 0.76
N PHE A 57 0.65 8.50 -0.17
CA PHE A 57 -0.12 8.72 -1.38
C PHE A 57 -0.22 7.46 -2.25
N GLN A 58 0.90 6.75 -2.44
CA GLN A 58 0.92 5.52 -3.21
C GLN A 58 0.12 4.40 -2.53
N LEU A 59 0.19 4.28 -1.21
CA LEU A 59 -0.60 3.33 -0.44
C LEU A 59 -2.10 3.62 -0.54
N GLN A 60 -2.50 4.90 -0.49
CA GLN A 60 -3.90 5.29 -0.70
C GLN A 60 -4.39 4.91 -2.10
N ALA A 61 -3.60 5.17 -3.15
CA ALA A 61 -3.95 4.74 -4.50
C ALA A 61 -4.13 3.21 -4.60
N VAL A 62 -3.28 2.44 -3.93
CA VAL A 62 -3.43 0.98 -3.84
C VAL A 62 -4.70 0.59 -3.09
N LYS A 63 -5.01 1.22 -1.95
CA LYS A 63 -6.24 0.96 -1.19
C LYS A 63 -7.50 1.26 -2.01
N SER A 64 -7.52 2.38 -2.72
CA SER A 64 -8.62 2.72 -3.63
C SER A 64 -8.77 1.71 -4.75
N ALA A 65 -7.66 1.29 -5.37
CA ALA A 65 -7.70 0.27 -6.42
C ALA A 65 -8.22 -1.09 -5.90
N LEU A 66 -7.85 -1.47 -4.67
CA LEU A 66 -8.34 -2.69 -4.02
C LEU A 66 -9.83 -2.59 -3.66
N ALA A 67 -10.30 -1.43 -3.23
CA ALA A 67 -11.72 -1.19 -2.95
C ALA A 67 -12.55 -1.31 -4.23
N LEU A 68 -12.13 -0.65 -5.31
CA LEU A 68 -12.79 -0.72 -6.62
C LEU A 68 -12.79 -2.13 -7.21
N ALA A 69 -11.69 -2.88 -7.03
CA ALA A 69 -11.61 -4.27 -7.44
C ALA A 69 -12.57 -5.17 -6.64
N SER A 70 -12.87 -4.81 -5.38
CA SER A 70 -13.85 -5.50 -4.54
C SER A 70 -15.30 -5.12 -4.88
N GLU A 71 -15.56 -3.92 -5.41
CA GLU A 71 -16.90 -3.44 -5.78
C GLU A 71 -17.45 -4.09 -7.06
N SER A 72 -16.58 -4.72 -7.86
CA SER A 72 -16.97 -5.41 -9.09
C SER A 72 -17.80 -6.69 -8.86
N ASP A 73 -17.94 -7.14 -7.60
CA ASP A 73 -18.74 -8.33 -7.24
C ASP A 73 -20.20 -7.98 -6.83
N HIS A 74 -20.53 -6.70 -6.62
CA HIS A 74 -21.82 -6.31 -6.01
C HIS A 74 -22.75 -5.47 -6.89
N ALA A 75 -22.53 -5.46 -8.22
CA ALA A 75 -23.33 -4.68 -9.18
C ALA A 75 -24.12 -5.54 -10.17
N GLN A 76 -24.54 -6.77 -9.80
CA GLN A 76 -25.26 -7.65 -10.74
C GLN A 76 -26.64 -8.19 -10.35
N TYR A 77 -27.28 -7.81 -9.24
CA TYR A 77 -28.66 -8.24 -9.00
C TYR A 77 -29.53 -7.15 -8.35
N ASN A 78 -29.99 -6.18 -9.13
CA ASN A 78 -31.34 -5.65 -8.91
C ASN A 78 -31.95 -5.07 -10.19
N GLY A 79 -32.03 -5.90 -11.23
CA GLY A 79 -33.02 -5.73 -12.29
C GLY A 79 -34.22 -6.61 -11.96
N ARG A 80 -35.23 -6.04 -11.27
CA ARG A 80 -36.56 -6.63 -11.21
C ARG A 80 -37.61 -5.54 -11.05
#